data_AF-A0A419A406-F1
#
_entry.id   AF-A0A419A406-F1
#
_cell.length_a   1.000
_cell.length_b   1.000
_cell.length_c   1.000
_cell.angle_alpha   90.00
_cell.angle_beta   90.00
_cell.angle_gamma   90.00
#
_symmetry.space_group_name_H-M   'P 1'
#
loop_
_entity.id
_entity.type
_entity.pdbx_description
1 polymer ?
#
loop_
_entity_poly.entity_id
_entity_poly.type
_entity_poly.pdbx_seq_one_letter_code
_entity_poly.pdbx_strand_id
1 'polypeptide(L)'
;MPCRIVTDPDNPEWTVEDFARAKPASELPDHIRAAFPRTRGPQKAATNIPVSIRLSPEVIEHFKAGGPGWQSRIDEALRKVAGV
;
A
#
# COMPACT_ATOMS: atom_id res chain seq x y z
N MET A 1 -15.41 -26.36 10.35
CA MET A 1 -14.35 -27.22 10.91
C MET A 1 -13.59 -26.37 11.94
N PRO A 2 -13.55 -26.71 13.23
CA PRO A 2 -12.72 -25.98 14.18
C PRO A 2 -11.23 -26.20 13.83
N CYS A 3 -10.43 -25.14 13.91
CA CYS A 3 -8.99 -25.21 13.67
C CYS A 3 -8.34 -26.10 14.74
N ARG A 4 -7.69 -27.20 14.32
CA ARG A 4 -6.94 -28.07 15.22
C ARG A 4 -5.68 -27.33 15.65
N ILE A 5 -5.55 -27.07 16.95
CA ILE A 5 -4.30 -26.57 17.52
C ILE A 5 -3.25 -27.68 17.35
N VAL A 6 -2.23 -27.41 16.55
CA VAL A 6 -1.08 -28.30 16.36
C VAL A 6 -0.01 -27.83 17.32
N THR A 7 0.12 -28.52 18.46
CA THR A 7 1.27 -28.30 19.36
C THR A 7 2.46 -29.05 18.78
N ASP A 8 3.40 -28.32 18.19
CA ASP A 8 4.66 -28.87 17.66
C ASP A 8 5.76 -28.76 18.73
N PRO A 9 6.37 -29.86 19.19
CA PRO A 9 7.41 -29.82 20.22
C PRO A 9 8.69 -29.09 19.77
N ASP A 10 8.95 -29.02 18.46
CA ASP A 10 10.09 -28.30 17.88
C ASP A 10 9.80 -26.81 17.65
N ASN A 11 8.54 -26.39 17.73
CA ASN A 11 8.11 -25.00 17.61
C ASN A 11 7.15 -24.62 18.76
N PRO A 12 7.68 -24.44 19.98
CA PRO A 12 6.87 -24.05 21.13
C PRO A 12 6.28 -22.65 20.96
N GLU A 13 5.24 -22.34 21.73
CA GLU A 13 4.67 -20.99 21.75
C GLU A 13 5.70 -19.98 22.25
N TRP A 14 5.71 -18.82 21.63
CA TRP A 14 6.61 -17.73 22.00
C TRP A 14 6.21 -17.13 23.35
N THR A 15 7.18 -17.04 24.24
CA THR A 15 7.07 -16.36 25.54
C THR A 15 7.28 -14.85 25.41
N VAL A 16 7.02 -14.09 26.48
CA VAL A 16 7.25 -12.63 26.50
C VAL A 16 8.73 -12.30 26.30
N GLU A 17 9.60 -13.15 26.83
CA GLU A 17 11.05 -13.08 26.69
C GLU A 17 11.49 -13.32 25.23
N ASP A 18 10.79 -14.19 24.51
CA ASP A 18 11.00 -14.42 23.08
C ASP A 18 10.68 -13.18 22.25
N PHE A 19 9.60 -12.48 22.58
CA PHE A 19 9.29 -11.20 21.96
C PHE A 19 10.31 -10.11 22.32
N ALA A 20 10.79 -10.09 23.57
CA ALA A 20 11.78 -9.11 24.01
C ALA A 20 13.14 -9.27 23.30
N ARG A 21 13.54 -10.50 22.96
CA ARG A 21 14.78 -10.78 22.21
C ARG A 21 14.62 -10.69 20.68
N ALA A 22 13.39 -10.55 20.18
CA ALA A 22 13.13 -10.51 18.76
C ALA A 22 13.76 -9.25 18.12
N LYS A 23 14.43 -9.44 16.98
CA LYS A 23 15.07 -8.36 16.24
C LYS A 23 14.23 -7.93 15.04
N PRO A 24 14.20 -6.63 14.70
CA PRO A 24 13.50 -6.16 13.51
C PRO A 24 14.15 -6.71 12.24
N ALA A 25 13.35 -6.87 11.18
CA ALA A 25 13.84 -7.34 9.87
C ALA A 25 14.92 -6.44 9.25
N SER A 26 15.08 -5.20 9.74
CA SER A 26 16.17 -4.31 9.36
C SER A 26 17.56 -4.79 9.79
N GLU A 27 17.65 -5.63 10.84
CA GLU A 27 18.90 -6.18 11.36
C GLU A 27 19.30 -7.52 10.72
N LEU A 28 18.49 -8.03 9.78
CA LEU A 28 18.84 -9.25 9.05
C LEU A 28 20.07 -9.03 8.14
N PRO A 29 20.90 -10.07 7.91
CA PRO A 29 21.96 -10.01 6.92
C PRO A 29 21.44 -9.64 5.52
N ASP A 30 22.20 -8.85 4.76
CA ASP A 30 21.76 -8.30 3.47
C ASP A 30 21.34 -9.37 2.45
N HIS A 31 22.04 -10.50 2.42
CA HIS A 31 21.71 -11.61 1.53
C HIS A 31 20.35 -12.25 1.82
N ILE A 32 19.90 -12.22 3.08
CA ILE A 32 18.57 -12.68 3.49
C ILE A 32 17.53 -11.58 3.23
N ARG A 33 17.86 -10.31 3.52
CA ARG A 33 16.98 -9.16 3.24
C ARG A 33 16.62 -9.04 1.77
N ALA A 34 17.54 -9.38 0.88
CA ALA A 34 17.33 -9.37 -0.56
C ALA A 34 16.28 -10.38 -1.04
N ALA A 35 16.02 -11.44 -0.27
CA ALA A 35 15.00 -12.43 -0.59
C ALA A 35 13.56 -11.94 -0.30
N PHE A 36 13.40 -10.88 0.51
CA PHE A 36 12.09 -10.31 0.80
C PHE A 36 11.66 -9.33 -0.31
N PRO A 37 10.40 -9.38 -0.75
CA PRO A 37 9.88 -8.40 -1.71
C PRO A 37 9.99 -6.99 -1.12
N ARG A 38 10.36 -6.01 -1.95
CA ARG A 38 10.32 -4.59 -1.56
C ARG A 38 8.86 -4.18 -1.38
N THR A 39 8.32 -4.37 -0.18
CA THR A 39 6.99 -3.87 0.16
C THR A 39 7.03 -2.36 0.08
N ARG A 40 6.17 -1.79 -0.77
CA ARG A 40 6.00 -0.33 -0.85
C ARG A 40 5.67 0.17 0.56
N GLY A 41 6.52 1.03 1.10
CA GLY A 41 6.30 1.62 2.41
C GLY A 41 5.00 2.44 2.45
N PRO A 42 4.57 2.89 3.64
CA PRO A 42 3.42 3.76 3.79
C PRO A 42 3.50 4.93 2.81
N GLN A 43 2.39 5.22 2.11
CA GLN A 43 2.34 6.27 1.11
C GLN A 43 2.63 7.62 1.76
N LYS A 44 3.80 8.21 1.46
CA LYS A 44 4.28 9.47 2.06
C LYS A 44 3.61 10.74 1.50
N ALA A 45 2.90 10.64 0.37
CA ALA A 45 2.22 11.77 -0.25
C ALA A 45 0.75 11.84 0.22
N ALA A 46 0.19 13.06 0.29
CA ALA A 46 -1.21 13.26 0.58
C ALA A 46 -2.07 12.46 -0.40
N THR A 47 -2.92 11.58 0.13
CA THR A 47 -3.80 10.74 -0.67
C THR A 47 -4.95 11.59 -1.22
N ASN A 48 -5.14 11.57 -2.54
CA ASN A 48 -6.33 12.17 -3.15
C ASN A 48 -7.58 11.59 -2.49
N ILE A 49 -8.49 12.47 -2.06
CA ILE A 49 -9.72 12.04 -1.39
C ILE A 49 -10.68 11.54 -2.48
N PRO A 50 -11.15 10.28 -2.42
CA PRO A 50 -12.10 9.77 -3.40
C PRO A 50 -13.45 10.46 -3.19
N VAL A 51 -13.82 11.33 -4.13
CA VAL A 51 -15.11 12.03 -4.15
C VAL A 51 -15.92 11.61 -5.37
N SER A 52 -17.23 11.46 -5.18
CA SER A 52 -18.15 11.19 -6.29
C SER A 52 -18.67 12.53 -6.84
N ILE A 53 -18.16 12.94 -7.99
CA ILE A 53 -18.61 14.14 -8.71
C ILE A 53 -19.22 13.75 -10.06
N ARG A 54 -20.21 14.51 -10.52
CA ARG A 54 -20.78 14.35 -11.86
C ARG A 54 -20.07 15.30 -12.81
N LEU A 55 -19.50 14.75 -13.87
CA LEU A 55 -18.85 15.48 -14.94
C LEU A 55 -19.59 15.20 -16.25
N SER A 56 -19.55 16.14 -17.18
CA SER A 56 -20.17 15.95 -18.48
C SER A 56 -19.51 14.80 -19.27
N PRO A 57 -20.26 14.05 -20.08
CA PRO A 57 -19.72 12.92 -20.84
C PRO A 57 -18.52 13.29 -21.72
N GLU A 58 -18.55 14.45 -22.38
CA GLU A 58 -17.49 14.93 -23.26
C GLU A 58 -16.15 15.13 -22.52
N VAL A 59 -16.19 15.54 -21.25
CA VAL A 59 -15.00 15.70 -20.42
C VAL A 59 -14.40 14.34 -20.10
N ILE A 60 -15.23 13.38 -19.68
CA ILE A 60 -14.78 12.03 -19.34
C ILE A 60 -14.15 11.34 -20.55
N GLU A 61 -14.79 11.43 -21.72
CA GLU A 61 -14.28 10.82 -22.95
C GLU A 61 -12.95 11.44 -23.38
N HIS A 62 -12.81 12.77 -23.31
CA HIS A 62 -11.55 13.46 -23.61
C HIS A 62 -10.38 12.96 -22.74
N PHE A 63 -10.58 12.86 -21.43
CA PHE A 63 -9.51 12.42 -20.52
C PHE A 63 -9.23 10.92 -20.66
N LYS A 64 -10.26 10.07 -20.78
CA LYS A 64 -10.12 8.62 -20.97
C LYS A 64 -9.39 8.25 -22.26
N ALA A 65 -9.59 9.01 -23.35
CA ALA A 65 -8.92 8.78 -24.62
C ALA A 65 -7.39 8.82 -24.50
N GLY A 66 -6.84 9.57 -23.54
CA GLY A 66 -5.41 9.61 -23.27
C GLY A 66 -4.85 8.43 -22.45
N GLY A 67 -5.67 7.41 -22.15
CA GLY A 67 -5.22 6.17 -21.50
C GLY A 67 -5.08 6.23 -19.97
N PRO A 68 -4.34 5.27 -19.38
CA PRO A 68 -4.16 5.16 -17.93
C PRO A 68 -3.69 6.46 -17.27
N GLY A 69 -4.13 6.73 -16.04
CA GLY A 69 -3.80 7.97 -15.34
C GLY A 69 -4.65 9.18 -15.72
N TRP A 70 -5.73 9.00 -16.48
CA TRP A 70 -6.67 10.08 -16.83
C TRP A 70 -7.29 10.78 -15.60
N GLN A 71 -7.49 10.06 -14.50
CA GLN A 71 -7.97 10.63 -13.23
C GLN A 71 -6.98 11.61 -12.60
N SER A 72 -5.67 11.35 -12.74
CA SER A 72 -4.64 12.28 -12.26
C SER A 72 -4.56 13.52 -13.16
N ARG A 73 -4.75 13.36 -14.47
CA ARG A 73 -4.75 14.48 -15.43
C ARG A 73 -5.95 15.42 -15.23
N ILE A 74 -7.12 14.88 -14.92
CA ILE A 74 -8.28 15.73 -14.62
C ILE A 74 -8.12 16.45 -13.29
N ASP A 75 -7.54 15.81 -12.28
CA ASP A 75 -7.19 16.47 -11.01
C ASP A 75 -6.22 17.64 -11.23
N GLU A 76 -5.15 17.44 -12.00
CA GLU A 76 -4.20 18.51 -12.36
C GLU A 76 -4.87 19.68 -13.10
N ALA A 77 -5.80 19.40 -14.01
CA ALA A 77 -6.55 20.43 -14.71
C ALA A 77 -7.43 21.24 -13.74
N LEU A 78 -8.12 20.57 -12.80
CA LEU A 78 -8.94 21.23 -11.79
C LEU A 78 -8.09 22.09 -10.86
N ARG A 79 -6.93 21.58 -10.44
CA ARG A 79 -5.94 22.31 -9.62
C ARG A 79 -5.44 23.58 -10.30
N LYS A 80 -5.11 23.49 -11.59
CA LYS A 80 -4.67 24.65 -12.39
C LYS A 80 -5.73 25.74 -12.48
N VAL A 81 -7.00 25.36 -12.59
CA VAL A 81 -8.12 26.32 -12.64
C VAL A 81 -8.41 26.92 -11.25
N ALA A 82 -8.33 26.11 -10.20
CA ALA A 82 -8.55 26.55 -8.82
C ALA A 82 -7.36 27.32 -8.22
N GLY A 83 -6.17 27.23 -8.83
CA GLY A 83 -4.95 27.89 -8.35
C GLY A 83 -4.29 27.19 -7.17
N VAL A 84 -4.40 25.85 -7.06
CA VAL A 84 -3.89 25.03 -5.94
C VAL A 84 -2.93 23.92 -6.38
#